data_AF-A0AA44DBX5-F1
#
_entry.id   AF-A0AA44DBX5-F1
#
_cell.length_a   1.000
_cell.length_b   1.000
_cell.length_c   1.000
_cell.angle_alpha   90.00
_cell.angle_beta   90.00
_cell.angle_gamma   90.00
#
_symmetry.space_group_name_H-M   'P 1'
#
loop_
_entity.id
_entity.type
_entity.pdbx_description
1 polymer ?
#
loop_
_entity_poly.entity_id
_entity_poly.type
_entity_poly.pdbx_seq_one_letter_code
_entity_poly.pdbx_strand_id
1 'polypeptide(L)'
;MLAIPGSRRVRQDAAGLVSTRTPTAVYALTYGVGRHMLESEHEDDGFGLEFTTRSMDEDGVVRIRNLIMDGRGRVDESPVSRGGRIDGFGIDRYGAAVRRLSGTVSDIALTSVREGRKSRIRAECADSAIKLPLATQVDDFLSDLRAIEEVCARQPHPDLLFIDRIRALPASNPKVKEARRVLDGLLADPAGERLALGVPEQCLDSAGSAQCFRIKGPGHSRVEVADLELSDLLEYVRGKPTGARLEALEHVRVTLFSDEDCRTPASSAVKGTHWLLAEAARGRPGPGHCGEPHRALR
;
A
#
# COMPACT_ATOMS: atom_id res chain seq x y z
N MET A 1 -1.06 12.45 39.33
CA MET A 1 -1.97 11.63 40.16
C MET A 1 -1.59 10.15 39.97
N LEU A 2 -1.17 9.47 41.05
CA LEU A 2 -0.89 8.01 41.16
C LEU A 2 -2.14 7.17 40.76
N ALA A 3 -2.15 5.90 40.29
CA ALA A 3 -1.42 4.69 40.72
C ALA A 3 -1.56 3.49 39.70
N ILE A 4 -0.44 2.78 39.43
CA ILE A 4 -0.12 1.30 39.41
C ILE A 4 -0.97 0.31 38.52
N PRO A 5 -0.54 -0.96 38.29
CA PRO A 5 0.39 -1.54 37.29
C PRO A 5 -0.32 -2.41 36.22
N GLY A 6 0.42 -2.89 35.20
CA GLY A 6 -0.04 -4.05 34.40
C GLY A 6 -0.61 -3.72 33.03
N SER A 7 0.09 -2.91 32.25
CA SER A 7 0.14 -3.05 30.80
C SER A 7 1.43 -2.36 30.39
N ARG A 8 2.39 -3.10 29.82
CA ARG A 8 3.49 -2.44 29.13
C ARG A 8 2.84 -1.66 27.98
N ARG A 9 2.53 -0.38 28.21
CA ARG A 9 2.39 0.58 27.13
C ARG A 9 3.67 0.44 26.32
N VAL A 10 3.58 -0.11 25.12
CA VAL A 10 4.62 0.04 24.12
C VAL A 10 4.80 1.55 24.01
N ARG A 11 5.96 2.07 24.44
CA ARG A 11 6.29 3.47 24.19
C ARG A 11 6.19 3.65 22.67
N GLN A 12 5.33 4.56 22.23
CA GLN A 12 5.18 4.85 20.80
C GLN A 12 6.49 5.36 20.17
N ASP A 13 7.45 5.78 21.00
CA ASP A 13 8.77 6.27 20.59
C ASP A 13 9.85 5.17 20.52
N ALA A 14 9.53 3.93 20.88
CA ALA A 14 10.47 2.82 20.80
C ALA A 14 10.46 2.24 19.38
N ALA A 15 11.64 2.18 18.76
CA ALA A 15 11.85 1.51 17.49
C ALA A 15 12.57 0.18 17.69
N GLY A 16 12.20 -0.83 16.92
CA GLY A 16 13.03 -2.00 16.76
C GLY A 16 12.72 -2.72 15.47
N LEU A 17 13.78 -3.30 14.91
CA LEU A 17 13.78 -4.10 13.71
C LEU A 17 14.63 -5.34 13.99
N VAL A 18 14.06 -6.51 13.78
CA VAL A 18 14.78 -7.79 13.78
C VAL A 18 14.56 -8.42 12.43
N SER A 19 15.63 -8.78 11.73
CA SER A 19 15.53 -9.58 10.50
C SER A 19 15.93 -11.02 10.75
N THR A 20 15.22 -11.95 10.14
CA THR A 20 15.57 -13.37 10.15
C THR A 20 15.34 -13.96 8.78
N ARG A 21 16.10 -15.01 8.46
CA ARG A 21 15.99 -15.72 7.18
C ARG A 21 15.42 -17.11 7.42
N THR A 22 14.45 -17.48 6.59
CA THR A 22 13.96 -18.84 6.45
C THR A 22 14.42 -19.41 5.10
N PRO A 23 14.16 -20.69 4.79
CA PRO A 23 14.44 -21.23 3.47
C PRO A 23 13.66 -20.55 2.33
N THR A 24 12.55 -19.88 2.63
CA THR A 24 11.65 -19.28 1.63
C THR A 24 11.89 -17.78 1.45
N ALA A 25 12.19 -17.05 2.52
CA ALA A 25 12.26 -15.59 2.48
C ALA A 25 13.12 -14.97 3.62
N VAL A 26 13.26 -13.65 3.57
CA VAL A 26 13.78 -12.84 4.68
C VAL A 26 12.63 -12.07 5.27
N TYR A 27 12.40 -12.23 6.57
CA TYR A 27 11.33 -11.55 7.32
C TYR A 27 11.91 -10.45 8.18
N ALA A 28 11.19 -9.34 8.27
CA ALA A 28 11.46 -8.24 9.18
C ALA A 28 10.34 -8.14 10.23
N LEU A 29 10.68 -8.34 11.50
CA LEU A 29 9.81 -8.05 12.63
C LEU A 29 10.08 -6.61 13.09
N THR A 30 9.05 -5.77 13.01
CA THR A 30 9.12 -4.37 13.44
C THR A 30 8.16 -4.10 14.58
N TYR A 31 8.55 -3.24 15.52
CA TYR A 31 7.62 -2.68 16.52
C TYR A 31 7.80 -1.16 16.65
N GLY A 32 6.71 -0.51 17.09
CA GLY A 32 6.63 0.96 17.16
C GLY A 32 6.93 1.60 15.81
N VAL A 33 7.87 2.55 15.79
CA VAL A 33 8.32 3.25 14.57
C VAL A 33 9.40 2.48 13.78
N GLY A 34 9.74 1.25 14.18
CA GLY A 34 10.79 0.45 13.55
C GLY A 34 10.57 0.14 12.07
N ARG A 35 9.31 0.16 11.60
CA ARG A 35 8.99 0.02 10.16
C ARG A 35 9.62 1.10 9.28
N HIS A 36 9.87 2.30 9.81
CA HIS A 36 10.52 3.37 9.06
C HIS A 36 12.01 3.12 8.82
N MET A 37 12.59 2.10 9.46
CA MET A 37 13.96 1.65 9.22
C MET A 37 14.07 0.73 7.99
N LEU A 38 12.94 0.26 7.45
CA LEU A 38 12.91 -0.55 6.24
C LEU A 38 12.93 0.32 4.99
N GLU A 39 13.66 -0.14 3.99
CA GLU A 39 13.61 0.41 2.64
C GLU A 39 12.51 -0.31 1.86
N SER A 40 11.48 0.43 1.44
CA SER A 40 10.31 -0.12 0.75
C SER A 40 10.66 -0.87 -0.56
N GLU A 41 11.84 -0.64 -1.13
CA GLU A 41 12.31 -1.31 -2.35
C GLU A 41 12.59 -2.82 -2.16
N HIS A 42 12.77 -3.23 -0.91
CA HIS A 42 13.04 -4.62 -0.54
C HIS A 42 11.81 -5.34 0.00
N GLU A 43 10.66 -4.67 0.03
CA GLU A 43 9.40 -5.22 0.50
C GLU A 43 8.71 -6.01 -0.61
N ASP A 44 8.04 -7.11 -0.24
CA ASP A 44 7.12 -7.82 -1.13
C ASP A 44 5.73 -7.19 -1.01
N ASP A 45 5.40 -6.28 -1.93
CA ASP A 45 4.13 -5.54 -1.96
C ASP A 45 2.87 -6.42 -2.06
N GLY A 46 3.00 -7.73 -2.28
CA GLY A 46 1.90 -8.68 -2.28
C GLY A 46 1.69 -9.42 -0.95
N PHE A 47 2.73 -9.53 -0.13
CA PHE A 47 2.79 -10.50 0.98
C PHE A 47 1.57 -10.47 1.92
N GLY A 48 1.14 -9.31 2.38
CA GLY A 48 0.03 -9.19 3.32
C GLY A 48 -1.33 -9.49 2.70
N LEU A 49 -1.57 -9.06 1.46
CA LEU A 49 -2.81 -9.38 0.73
C LEU A 49 -2.85 -10.87 0.36
N GLU A 50 -1.71 -11.43 -0.02
CA GLU A 50 -1.50 -12.85 -0.29
C GLU A 50 -1.75 -13.71 0.95
N PHE A 51 -1.29 -13.29 2.12
CA PHE A 51 -1.63 -13.94 3.37
C PHE A 51 -3.14 -13.83 3.66
N THR A 52 -3.74 -12.68 3.40
CA THR A 52 -5.17 -12.43 3.68
C THR A 52 -6.07 -13.37 2.90
N THR A 53 -5.89 -13.46 1.58
CA THR A 53 -6.76 -14.29 0.72
C THR A 53 -6.67 -15.78 1.08
N ARG A 54 -5.61 -16.22 1.77
CA ARG A 54 -5.37 -17.61 2.15
C ARG A 54 -5.67 -17.95 3.62
N SER A 55 -6.00 -16.96 4.45
CA SER A 55 -6.15 -17.14 5.91
C SER A 55 -7.40 -16.54 6.52
N MET A 56 -7.95 -15.47 5.94
CA MET A 56 -9.03 -14.71 6.59
C MET A 56 -10.35 -15.49 6.51
N ASP A 57 -11.08 -15.55 7.62
CA ASP A 57 -12.40 -16.17 7.67
C ASP A 57 -13.35 -15.41 6.72
N GLU A 58 -14.27 -16.11 6.04
CA GLU A 58 -15.26 -15.53 5.11
C GLU A 58 -16.03 -14.34 5.72
N ASP A 59 -16.61 -14.53 6.92
CA ASP A 59 -17.32 -13.49 7.69
C ASP A 59 -16.40 -12.65 8.58
N GLY A 60 -15.09 -12.85 8.44
CA GLY A 60 -14.07 -12.30 9.31
C GLY A 60 -13.66 -10.89 8.95
N VAL A 61 -13.92 -10.43 7.72
CA VAL A 61 -13.50 -9.10 7.26
C VAL A 61 -14.30 -8.00 7.96
N VAL A 62 -13.59 -7.12 8.66
CA VAL A 62 -14.18 -6.01 9.44
C VAL A 62 -13.89 -4.66 8.81
N ARG A 63 -12.85 -4.57 7.98
CA ARG A 63 -12.45 -3.30 7.36
C ARG A 63 -11.70 -3.54 6.07
N ILE A 64 -12.02 -2.73 5.06
CA ILE A 64 -11.36 -2.73 3.76
C ILE A 64 -10.95 -1.30 3.44
N ARG A 65 -9.69 -1.12 3.05
CA ARG A 65 -9.17 0.15 2.53
C ARG A 65 -8.86 -0.01 1.05
N ASN A 66 -9.41 0.89 0.24
CA ASN A 66 -9.29 0.89 -1.20
C ASN A 66 -8.60 2.16 -1.69
N LEU A 67 -7.78 2.04 -2.72
CA LEU A 67 -7.32 3.15 -3.53
C LEU A 67 -8.15 3.22 -4.81
N ILE A 68 -8.88 4.32 -4.98
CA ILE A 68 -9.71 4.61 -6.15
C ILE A 68 -8.92 5.52 -7.09
N MET A 69 -8.70 5.01 -8.31
CA MET A 69 -7.96 5.69 -9.37
C MET A 69 -8.96 6.37 -10.33
N ASP A 70 -9.60 7.46 -9.89
CA ASP A 70 -10.57 8.27 -10.65
C ASP A 70 -10.01 9.64 -11.09
N GLY A 71 -8.70 9.70 -11.33
CA GLY A 71 -7.97 10.95 -11.61
C GLY A 71 -7.71 11.83 -10.39
N ARG A 72 -8.29 11.52 -9.22
CA ARG A 72 -8.08 12.29 -7.97
C ARG A 72 -7.30 11.53 -6.90
N GLY A 73 -7.03 10.24 -7.11
CA GLY A 73 -6.25 9.43 -6.17
C GLY A 73 -6.88 9.38 -4.78
N ARG A 74 -8.10 8.83 -4.68
CA ARG A 74 -8.86 8.82 -3.42
C ARG A 74 -8.65 7.52 -2.66
N VAL A 75 -8.35 7.62 -1.36
CA VAL A 75 -8.37 6.47 -0.45
C VAL A 75 -9.72 6.41 0.25
N ASP A 76 -10.38 5.25 0.19
CA ASP A 76 -11.65 4.98 0.86
C ASP A 76 -11.46 3.87 1.91
N GLU A 77 -11.98 4.08 3.12
CA GLU A 77 -11.97 3.07 4.18
C GLU A 77 -13.40 2.77 4.58
N SER A 78 -13.81 1.52 4.34
CA SER A 78 -15.17 1.06 4.64
C SER A 78 -15.13 0.04 5.80
N PRO A 79 -15.82 0.32 6.92
CA PRO A 79 -16.10 -0.71 7.91
C PRO A 79 -17.13 -1.69 7.35
N VAL A 80 -16.84 -2.98 7.46
CA VAL A 80 -17.76 -4.04 7.07
C VAL A 80 -18.51 -4.49 8.32
N SER A 81 -19.84 -4.35 8.31
CA SER A 81 -20.68 -4.93 9.35
C SER A 81 -20.60 -6.45 9.24
N ARG A 82 -20.28 -7.12 10.35
CA ARG A 82 -20.06 -8.57 10.40
C ARG A 82 -21.25 -9.34 9.80
N GLY A 83 -20.99 -10.21 8.83
CA GLY A 83 -22.02 -10.98 8.10
C GLY A 83 -22.60 -10.29 6.85
N GLY A 84 -22.11 -9.10 6.49
CA GLY A 84 -22.39 -8.50 5.18
C GLY A 84 -21.51 -9.12 4.09
N ARG A 85 -22.10 -9.48 2.94
CA ARG A 85 -21.30 -9.96 1.81
C ARG A 85 -20.40 -8.84 1.31
N ILE A 86 -19.10 -9.14 1.18
CA ILE A 86 -18.08 -8.16 0.81
C ILE A 86 -18.25 -7.67 -0.64
N ASP A 87 -18.86 -8.50 -1.50
CA ASP A 87 -19.20 -8.17 -2.88
C ASP A 87 -20.19 -7.00 -3.04
N GLY A 88 -20.98 -6.71 -2.00
CA GLY A 88 -21.96 -5.61 -1.99
C GLY A 88 -21.38 -4.20 -1.77
N PHE A 89 -20.10 -4.08 -1.40
CA PHE A 89 -19.47 -2.79 -1.04
C PHE A 89 -19.00 -1.96 -2.26
N GLY A 90 -19.36 -2.36 -3.48
CA GLY A 90 -18.98 -1.61 -4.69
C GLY A 90 -17.48 -1.70 -5.03
N ILE A 91 -16.76 -2.67 -4.45
CA ILE A 91 -15.39 -3.05 -4.83
C ILE A 91 -15.37 -3.61 -6.27
N ASP A 92 -16.54 -3.93 -6.82
CA ASP A 92 -16.76 -4.30 -8.24
C ASP A 92 -16.70 -3.12 -9.22
N ARG A 93 -16.44 -1.89 -8.74
CA ARG A 93 -16.19 -0.75 -9.63
C ARG A 93 -14.77 -0.84 -10.18
N TYR A 94 -14.64 -1.08 -11.48
CA TYR A 94 -13.40 -0.92 -12.25
C TYR A 94 -12.64 0.32 -11.75
N GLY A 95 -11.42 0.13 -11.22
CA GLY A 95 -10.55 1.23 -10.76
C GLY A 95 -10.27 1.33 -9.25
N ALA A 96 -10.75 0.41 -8.42
CA ALA A 96 -10.43 0.34 -6.99
C ALA A 96 -9.47 -0.82 -6.65
N ALA A 97 -8.31 -0.52 -6.06
CA ALA A 97 -7.35 -1.52 -5.57
C ALA A 97 -7.47 -1.69 -4.06
N VAL A 98 -7.60 -2.93 -3.58
CA VAL A 98 -7.59 -3.19 -2.13
C VAL A 98 -6.15 -3.08 -1.63
N ARG A 99 -5.93 -2.24 -0.62
CA ARG A 99 -4.59 -1.95 -0.05
C ARG A 99 -4.40 -2.53 1.34
N ARG A 100 -5.50 -2.61 2.10
CA ARG A 100 -5.50 -3.11 3.47
C ARG A 100 -6.79 -3.80 3.82
N LEU A 101 -6.68 -4.90 4.56
CA LEU A 101 -7.78 -5.60 5.18
C LEU A 101 -7.51 -5.82 6.66
N SER A 102 -8.57 -5.82 7.46
CA SER A 102 -8.49 -6.34 8.82
C SER A 102 -9.67 -7.24 9.11
N GLY A 103 -9.42 -8.32 9.84
CA GLY A 103 -10.44 -9.32 10.09
C GLY A 103 -9.99 -10.42 11.04
N THR A 104 -10.75 -11.51 11.09
CA THR A 104 -10.42 -12.69 11.90
C THR A 104 -9.78 -13.80 11.09
N VAL A 105 -8.78 -14.44 11.67
CA VAL A 105 -8.14 -15.67 11.17
C VAL A 105 -8.35 -16.74 12.22
N SER A 106 -8.86 -17.91 11.83
CA SER A 106 -9.11 -19.03 12.76
C SER A 106 -8.18 -20.22 12.56
N ASP A 107 -7.60 -20.39 11.37
CA ASP A 107 -6.88 -21.61 10.97
C ASP A 107 -5.37 -21.38 10.76
N ILE A 108 -4.73 -20.77 11.77
CA ILE A 108 -3.28 -20.60 11.81
C ILE A 108 -2.72 -21.04 13.17
N ALA A 109 -1.69 -21.89 13.12
CA ALA A 109 -1.08 -22.50 14.29
C ALA A 109 -0.04 -21.59 14.95
N LEU A 110 -0.46 -20.39 15.38
CA LEU A 110 0.41 -19.48 16.13
C LEU A 110 0.60 -19.97 17.58
N THR A 111 1.86 -20.11 17.97
CA THR A 111 2.32 -20.53 19.30
C THR A 111 1.97 -19.54 20.40
N SER A 112 1.87 -18.24 20.06
CA SER A 112 1.37 -17.19 20.96
C SER A 112 -0.07 -17.43 21.44
N VAL A 113 -0.77 -18.40 20.85
CA VAL A 113 -2.20 -18.64 21.06
C VAL A 113 -2.53 -20.01 21.69
N ARG A 114 -1.53 -20.75 22.20
CA ARG A 114 -1.72 -22.00 22.99
C ARG A 114 -2.26 -21.66 24.39
N GLU A 115 -3.21 -22.32 25.05
CA GLU A 115 -3.90 -23.62 24.96
C GLU A 115 -5.38 -23.39 25.37
N GLY A 116 -6.36 -24.05 24.73
CA GLY A 116 -7.75 -24.14 25.24
C GLY A 116 -8.78 -23.11 24.74
N ARG A 117 -8.46 -22.20 23.84
CA ARG A 117 -9.46 -21.35 23.16
C ARG A 117 -9.34 -21.51 21.65
N LYS A 118 -10.46 -21.82 20.97
CA LYS A 118 -10.62 -21.60 19.53
C LYS A 118 -10.46 -20.11 19.28
N SER A 119 -9.24 -19.69 19.03
CA SER A 119 -8.86 -18.29 19.08
C SER A 119 -8.93 -17.72 17.67
N ARG A 120 -10.10 -17.21 17.31
CA ARG A 120 -10.18 -16.19 16.28
C ARG A 120 -9.22 -15.07 16.65
N ILE A 121 -8.11 -14.96 15.92
CA ILE A 121 -7.16 -13.86 16.10
C ILE A 121 -7.52 -12.74 15.17
N ARG A 122 -7.32 -11.50 15.61
CA ARG A 122 -7.45 -10.35 14.72
C ARG A 122 -6.15 -10.19 13.93
N ALA A 123 -6.26 -10.23 12.61
CA ALA A 123 -5.19 -9.89 11.70
C ALA A 123 -5.46 -8.52 11.08
N GLU A 124 -4.40 -7.75 10.88
CA GLU A 124 -4.40 -6.57 10.03
C GLU A 124 -3.31 -6.76 8.98
N CYS A 125 -3.70 -6.71 7.72
CA CYS A 125 -2.87 -7.04 6.59
C CYS A 125 -2.91 -5.87 5.60
N ALA A 126 -1.73 -5.37 5.23
CA ALA A 126 -1.51 -4.35 4.21
C ALA A 126 -0.50 -4.90 3.20
N ASP A 127 -0.47 -4.36 1.97
CA ASP A 127 0.49 -4.70 0.88
C ASP A 127 1.61 -5.69 1.29
N SER A 128 2.64 -5.19 1.99
CA SER A 128 3.85 -5.92 2.40
C SER A 128 3.91 -6.35 3.86
N ALA A 129 2.86 -6.16 4.65
CA ALA A 129 2.90 -6.33 6.09
C ALA A 129 1.67 -7.02 6.68
N ILE A 130 1.90 -7.88 7.67
CA ILE A 130 0.87 -8.45 8.52
C ILE A 130 1.13 -8.12 9.97
N LYS A 131 0.08 -7.79 10.71
CA LYS A 131 0.11 -7.66 12.18
C LYS A 131 -0.63 -8.84 12.78
N LEU A 132 0.12 -9.67 13.48
CA LEU A 132 -0.35 -10.84 14.19
C LEU A 132 0.24 -10.84 15.61
N PRO A 133 -0.43 -11.46 16.59
CA PRO A 133 0.20 -11.77 17.87
C PRO A 133 1.24 -12.87 17.63
N LEU A 134 2.53 -12.55 17.67
CA LEU A 134 3.62 -13.52 17.52
C LEU A 134 4.27 -13.81 18.87
N ALA A 135 4.86 -15.00 19.00
CA ALA A 135 5.59 -15.36 20.19
C ALA A 135 6.85 -14.49 20.39
N THR A 136 7.23 -14.31 21.66
CA THR A 136 8.42 -13.54 22.04
C THR A 136 9.64 -14.41 22.32
N GLN A 137 9.45 -15.73 22.40
CA GLN A 137 10.55 -16.69 22.51
C GLN A 137 11.02 -17.08 21.10
N VAL A 138 12.34 -17.23 20.91
CA VAL A 138 12.93 -17.40 19.58
C VAL A 138 12.40 -18.64 18.86
N ASP A 139 12.39 -19.80 19.52
CA ASP A 139 11.95 -21.06 18.89
C ASP A 139 10.46 -21.04 18.52
N ASP A 140 9.63 -20.48 19.39
CA ASP A 140 8.20 -20.29 19.16
C ASP A 140 7.94 -19.28 18.03
N PHE A 141 8.70 -18.19 17.98
CA PHE A 141 8.63 -17.21 16.89
C PHE A 141 9.00 -17.82 15.53
N LEU A 142 10.05 -18.64 15.48
CA LEU A 142 10.42 -19.36 14.26
C LEU A 142 9.34 -20.39 13.87
N SER A 143 8.65 -20.99 14.83
CA SER A 143 7.48 -21.83 14.57
C SER A 143 6.30 -21.02 14.00
N ASP A 144 6.05 -19.82 14.53
CA ASP A 144 5.01 -18.92 14.02
C ASP A 144 5.28 -18.50 12.57
N LEU A 145 6.54 -18.18 12.23
CA LEU A 145 6.93 -17.86 10.85
C LEU A 145 6.67 -19.02 9.90
N ARG A 146 6.95 -20.27 10.30
CA ARG A 146 6.62 -21.45 9.48
C ARG A 146 5.12 -21.60 9.28
N ALA A 147 4.31 -21.34 10.30
CA ALA A 147 2.85 -21.36 10.17
C ALA A 147 2.34 -20.28 9.18
N ILE A 148 2.98 -19.10 9.16
CA ILE A 148 2.69 -18.05 8.18
C ILE A 148 3.06 -18.49 6.75
N GLU A 149 4.24 -19.10 6.57
CA GLU A 149 4.68 -19.64 5.28
C GLU A 149 3.75 -20.74 4.76
N GLU A 150 3.33 -21.65 5.63
CA GLU A 150 2.36 -22.70 5.31
C GLU A 150 1.03 -22.11 4.84
N VAL A 151 0.57 -21.02 5.47
CA VAL A 151 -0.62 -20.28 5.03
C VAL A 151 -0.40 -19.68 3.64
N CYS A 152 0.72 -19.02 3.40
CA CYS A 152 1.03 -18.42 2.10
C CYS A 152 1.15 -19.46 0.97
N ALA A 153 1.45 -20.72 1.29
CA ALA A 153 1.49 -21.82 0.34
C ALA A 153 0.10 -22.41 -0.01
N ARG A 154 -0.97 -22.04 0.70
CA ARG A 154 -2.33 -22.53 0.45
C ARG A 154 -2.93 -21.91 -0.81
N GLN A 155 -4.02 -22.51 -1.28
CA GLN A 155 -4.85 -21.87 -2.30
C GLN A 155 -5.64 -20.70 -1.68
N PRO A 156 -5.80 -19.59 -2.41
CA PRO A 156 -6.64 -18.49 -1.95
C PRO A 156 -8.11 -18.91 -1.88
N HIS A 157 -8.83 -18.32 -0.93
CA HIS A 157 -10.24 -18.52 -0.73
C HIS A 157 -11.04 -17.99 -1.94
N PRO A 158 -11.95 -18.78 -2.55
CA PRO A 158 -12.71 -18.36 -3.72
C PRO A 158 -13.43 -17.02 -3.55
N ASP A 159 -14.07 -16.81 -2.40
CA ASP A 159 -14.81 -15.59 -2.10
C ASP A 159 -13.92 -14.36 -1.84
N LEU A 160 -12.61 -14.56 -1.67
CA LEU A 160 -11.63 -13.48 -1.49
C LEU A 160 -10.81 -13.22 -2.76
N LEU A 161 -11.01 -13.98 -3.83
CA LEU A 161 -10.31 -13.79 -5.11
C LEU A 161 -10.53 -12.39 -5.72
N PHE A 162 -11.58 -11.68 -5.33
CA PHE A 162 -11.79 -10.32 -5.80
C PHE A 162 -10.70 -9.34 -5.30
N ILE A 163 -10.07 -9.62 -4.15
CA ILE A 163 -8.95 -8.84 -3.60
C ILE A 163 -7.76 -8.89 -4.57
N ASP A 164 -7.57 -10.04 -5.22
CA ASP A 164 -6.49 -10.31 -6.17
C ASP A 164 -6.74 -9.75 -7.58
N ARG A 165 -7.87 -9.07 -7.83
CA ARG A 165 -8.21 -8.57 -9.18
C ARG A 165 -7.26 -7.48 -9.68
N ILE A 166 -6.72 -6.64 -8.79
CA ILE A 166 -5.71 -5.63 -9.13
C ILE A 166 -4.40 -6.02 -8.47
N ARG A 167 -3.51 -6.64 -9.25
CA ARG A 167 -2.16 -7.00 -8.82
C ARG A 167 -1.13 -6.07 -9.43
N ALA A 168 -0.09 -5.75 -8.65
CA ALA A 168 1.12 -5.18 -9.18
C ALA A 168 1.69 -6.09 -10.27
N LEU A 169 2.09 -5.50 -11.39
CA LEU A 169 2.78 -6.23 -12.45
C LEU A 169 4.29 -6.21 -12.19
N PRO A 170 5.01 -7.32 -12.42
CA PRO A 170 6.46 -7.33 -12.26
C PRO A 170 7.09 -6.33 -13.23
N ALA A 171 8.21 -5.71 -12.82
CA ALA A 171 8.89 -4.69 -13.62
C ALA A 171 9.31 -5.17 -15.02
N SER A 172 9.51 -6.48 -15.20
CA SER A 172 9.81 -7.13 -16.47
C SER A 172 8.62 -7.17 -17.44
N ASN A 173 7.39 -7.00 -16.96
CA ASN A 173 6.18 -7.08 -17.78
C ASN A 173 6.16 -5.95 -18.84
N PRO A 174 5.95 -6.26 -20.13
CA PRO A 174 5.90 -5.25 -21.19
C PRO A 174 4.88 -4.12 -20.92
N LYS A 175 3.78 -4.42 -20.23
CA LYS A 175 2.76 -3.42 -19.86
C LYS A 175 3.30 -2.37 -18.88
N VAL A 176 4.24 -2.74 -18.01
CA VAL A 176 4.89 -1.79 -17.08
C VAL A 176 5.78 -0.82 -17.86
N LYS A 177 6.54 -1.33 -18.84
CA LYS A 177 7.36 -0.48 -19.73
C LYS A 177 6.49 0.51 -20.50
N GLU A 178 5.34 0.05 -21.01
CA GLU A 178 4.37 0.91 -21.68
C GLU A 178 3.81 1.97 -20.74
N ALA A 179 3.35 1.57 -19.55
CA ALA A 179 2.80 2.48 -18.54
C ALA A 179 3.82 3.56 -18.13
N ARG A 180 5.10 3.18 -17.94
CA ARG A 180 6.18 4.13 -17.66
C ARG A 180 6.40 5.13 -18.79
N ARG A 181 6.28 4.71 -20.05
CA ARG A 181 6.39 5.63 -21.19
C ARG A 181 5.22 6.62 -21.24
N VAL A 182 4.01 6.13 -21.02
CA VAL A 182 2.82 7.00 -20.95
C VAL A 182 2.95 8.00 -19.80
N LEU A 183 3.38 7.55 -18.63
CA LEU A 183 3.60 8.40 -17.47
C LEU A 183 4.70 9.46 -17.72
N ASP A 184 5.82 9.09 -18.35
CA ASP A 184 6.86 10.07 -18.73
C ASP A 184 6.34 11.13 -19.70
N GLY A 185 5.39 10.76 -20.58
CA GLY A 185 4.66 11.70 -21.43
C GLY A 185 3.74 12.63 -20.64
N LEU A 186 2.97 12.10 -19.68
CA LEU A 186 2.09 12.89 -18.80
C LEU A 186 2.89 13.87 -17.93
N LEU A 187 4.10 13.51 -17.51
CA LEU A 187 5.00 14.40 -16.77
C LEU A 187 5.54 15.57 -17.61
N ALA A 188 5.47 15.49 -18.94
CA ALA A 188 5.86 16.58 -19.83
C ALA A 188 4.76 17.65 -19.95
N ASP A 189 3.50 17.24 -19.86
CA ASP A 189 2.32 18.10 -19.95
C ASP A 189 1.30 17.69 -18.86
N PRO A 190 1.49 18.18 -17.62
CA PRO A 190 0.66 17.80 -16.48
C PRO A 190 -0.72 18.47 -16.50
N ALA A 191 -1.09 19.22 -17.55
CA ALA A 191 -2.37 19.91 -17.65
C ALA A 191 -3.57 18.96 -17.85
N GLY A 192 -3.34 17.66 -18.07
CA GLY A 192 -4.39 16.66 -18.17
C GLY A 192 -4.86 16.14 -16.81
N GLU A 193 -6.16 15.88 -16.66
CA GLU A 193 -6.82 15.30 -15.45
C GLU A 193 -6.39 13.85 -15.11
N ARG A 194 -5.25 13.37 -15.64
CA ARG A 194 -4.81 11.98 -15.58
C ARG A 194 -3.56 11.75 -14.75
N LEU A 195 -3.06 12.80 -14.09
CA LEU A 195 -1.93 12.73 -13.17
C LEU A 195 -2.33 13.41 -11.86
N ALA A 196 -2.14 12.72 -10.74
CA ALA A 196 -2.46 13.21 -9.42
C ALA A 196 -1.40 12.77 -8.40
N LEU A 197 -1.43 13.39 -7.22
CA LEU A 197 -0.75 12.84 -6.06
C LEU A 197 -1.56 11.69 -5.46
N GLY A 198 -0.86 10.63 -5.08
CA GLY A 198 -1.37 9.57 -4.23
C GLY A 198 -0.52 9.46 -2.99
N VAL A 199 -1.16 9.31 -1.83
CA VAL A 199 -0.42 9.06 -0.59
C VAL A 199 0.06 7.60 -0.59
N PRO A 200 1.38 7.35 -0.50
CA PRO A 200 1.92 6.00 -0.42
C PRO A 200 1.38 5.26 0.81
N GLU A 201 1.18 3.94 0.70
CA GLU A 201 0.61 3.11 1.78
C GLU A 201 1.36 3.29 3.11
N GLN A 202 2.69 3.36 3.04
CA GLN A 202 3.53 3.54 4.22
C GLN A 202 3.30 4.86 4.95
N CYS A 203 2.77 5.87 4.26
CA CYS A 203 2.49 7.20 4.78
C CYS A 203 1.04 7.39 5.22
N LEU A 204 0.09 6.53 4.83
CA LEU A 204 -1.35 6.75 5.05
C LEU A 204 -1.73 6.99 6.52
N ASP A 205 -1.19 6.18 7.42
CA ASP A 205 -1.51 6.27 8.85
C ASP A 205 -0.99 7.59 9.47
N SER A 206 0.05 8.19 8.89
CA SER A 206 0.66 9.46 9.35
C SER A 206 0.15 10.68 8.58
N ALA A 207 -0.35 10.50 7.35
CA ALA A 207 -0.68 11.59 6.43
C ALA A 207 -1.74 12.53 6.97
N GLY A 208 -2.77 12.02 7.64
CA GLY A 208 -3.83 12.85 8.25
C GLY A 208 -3.37 13.70 9.44
N SER A 209 -2.18 13.44 9.98
CA SER A 209 -1.56 14.19 11.08
C SER A 209 -0.26 14.89 10.68
N ALA A 210 0.13 14.82 9.41
CA ALA A 210 1.31 15.50 8.91
C ALA A 210 1.07 17.01 8.97
N GLN A 211 2.06 17.74 9.50
CA GLN A 211 2.04 19.20 9.61
C GLN A 211 3.03 19.86 8.64
N CYS A 212 3.99 19.08 8.12
CA CYS A 212 5.02 19.55 7.21
C CYS A 212 5.54 18.39 6.35
N PHE A 213 5.90 18.70 5.10
CA PHE A 213 6.53 17.80 4.15
C PHE A 213 7.89 18.36 3.77
N ARG A 214 8.90 17.50 3.75
CA ARG A 214 10.24 17.84 3.26
C ARG A 214 10.53 17.10 1.97
N ILE A 215 10.94 17.85 0.96
CA ILE A 215 11.28 17.34 -0.36
C ILE A 215 12.77 17.57 -0.61
N LYS A 216 13.46 16.53 -1.05
CA LYS A 216 14.90 16.56 -1.36
C LYS A 216 15.16 15.82 -2.66
N GLY A 217 15.91 16.42 -3.58
CA GLY A 217 16.31 15.78 -4.83
C GLY A 217 17.54 16.44 -5.45
N PRO A 218 18.16 15.80 -6.46
CA PRO A 218 19.34 16.34 -7.12
C PRO A 218 19.07 17.67 -7.82
N GLY A 219 19.98 18.64 -7.70
CA GLY A 219 19.91 19.91 -8.43
C GLY A 219 18.94 20.95 -7.86
N HIS A 220 18.26 20.66 -6.74
CA HIS A 220 17.40 21.61 -6.05
C HIS A 220 17.80 21.71 -4.57
N SER A 221 17.56 22.89 -3.98
CA SER A 221 17.62 23.03 -2.53
C SER A 221 16.56 22.15 -1.87
N ARG A 222 16.80 21.79 -0.60
CA ARG A 222 15.76 21.19 0.24
C ARG A 222 14.57 22.14 0.31
N VAL A 223 13.37 21.62 0.06
CA VAL A 223 12.12 22.38 0.15
C VAL A 223 11.29 21.82 1.29
N GLU A 224 10.66 22.70 2.05
CA GLU A 224 9.74 22.37 3.15
C GLU A 224 8.42 23.08 2.85
N VAL A 225 7.32 22.32 2.84
CA VAL A 225 5.96 22.80 2.53
C VAL A 225 4.98 22.30 3.57
N ALA A 226 3.94 23.06 3.86
CA ALA A 226 2.87 22.63 4.77
C ALA A 226 2.00 21.54 4.14
N ASP A 227 1.65 21.73 2.87
CA ASP A 227 0.88 20.79 2.06
C ASP A 227 1.69 20.40 0.83
N LEU A 228 1.79 19.11 0.55
CA LEU A 228 2.46 18.60 -0.65
C LEU A 228 1.52 18.71 -1.85
N GLU A 229 1.95 19.45 -2.87
CA GLU A 229 1.24 19.58 -4.14
C GLU A 229 1.95 18.84 -5.28
N LEU A 230 1.20 18.49 -6.32
CA LEU A 230 1.79 17.85 -7.51
C LEU A 230 2.86 18.74 -8.15
N SER A 231 2.64 20.05 -8.14
CA SER A 231 3.54 21.09 -8.62
C SER A 231 4.94 20.96 -7.99
N ASP A 232 5.03 20.67 -6.69
CA ASP A 232 6.30 20.53 -5.97
C ASP A 232 7.17 19.40 -6.53
N LEU A 233 6.56 18.28 -6.93
CA LEU A 233 7.27 17.18 -7.58
C LEU A 233 7.59 17.49 -9.04
N LEU A 234 6.69 18.20 -9.73
CA LEU A 234 6.86 18.56 -11.14
C LEU A 234 8.04 19.53 -11.38
N GLU A 235 8.44 20.31 -10.38
CA GLU A 235 9.65 21.14 -10.45
C GLU A 235 10.91 20.33 -10.77
N TYR A 236 11.01 19.09 -10.28
CA TYR A 236 12.18 18.22 -10.46
C TYR A 236 12.26 17.58 -11.86
N VAL A 237 11.15 17.60 -12.62
CA VAL A 237 11.09 17.06 -13.99
C VAL A 237 11.07 18.16 -15.06
N ARG A 238 10.86 19.41 -14.66
CA ARG A 238 10.79 20.54 -15.57
C ARG A 238 12.08 20.65 -16.40
N GLY A 239 11.92 20.76 -17.71
CA GLY A 239 13.04 20.88 -18.66
C GLY A 239 13.85 19.59 -18.88
N LYS A 240 13.47 18.46 -18.27
CA LYS A 240 14.11 17.16 -18.53
C LYS A 240 13.62 16.56 -19.86
N PRO A 241 14.50 15.89 -20.62
CA PRO A 241 14.12 15.22 -21.85
C PRO A 241 13.22 14.00 -21.58
N THR A 242 12.52 13.57 -22.62
CA THR A 242 11.69 12.35 -22.58
C THR A 242 12.53 11.13 -22.21
N GLY A 243 12.00 10.30 -21.31
CA GLY A 243 12.66 9.13 -20.74
C GLY A 243 13.45 9.41 -19.47
N ALA A 244 13.80 10.65 -19.17
CA ALA A 244 14.59 11.03 -17.99
C ALA A 244 13.75 11.58 -16.83
N ARG A 245 12.45 11.83 -17.01
CA ARG A 245 11.60 12.49 -16.00
C ARG A 245 11.32 11.56 -14.83
N LEU A 246 10.93 10.33 -15.13
CA LEU A 246 10.71 9.31 -14.10
C LEU A 246 11.99 9.00 -13.32
N GLU A 247 13.11 8.87 -14.00
CA GLU A 247 14.40 8.66 -13.36
C GLU A 247 14.78 9.83 -12.44
N ALA A 248 14.49 11.08 -12.83
CA ALA A 248 14.70 12.22 -11.94
C ALA A 248 13.88 12.09 -10.64
N LEU A 249 12.60 11.69 -10.74
CA LEU A 249 11.73 11.48 -9.58
C LEU A 249 12.12 10.27 -8.71
N GLU A 250 12.77 9.25 -9.27
CA GLU A 250 13.34 8.14 -8.50
C GLU A 250 14.43 8.62 -7.53
N HIS A 251 15.05 9.77 -7.78
CA HIS A 251 16.05 10.39 -6.91
C HIS A 251 15.47 11.46 -5.99
N VAL A 252 14.19 11.81 -6.16
CA VAL A 252 13.47 12.69 -5.23
C VAL A 252 13.04 11.87 -4.01
N ARG A 253 13.09 12.47 -2.84
CA ARG A 253 12.65 11.93 -1.56
C ARG A 253 11.70 12.90 -0.88
N VAL A 254 10.58 12.38 -0.42
CA VAL A 254 9.55 13.09 0.36
C VAL A 254 9.47 12.46 1.74
N THR A 255 9.44 13.28 2.78
CA THR A 255 9.32 12.83 4.18
C THR A 255 8.25 13.65 4.89
N LEU A 256 7.36 12.97 5.64
CA LEU A 256 6.31 13.58 6.43
C LEU A 256 6.83 13.89 7.83
N PHE A 257 6.36 14.98 8.41
CA PHE A 257 6.68 15.42 9.76
C PHE A 257 5.40 15.70 10.54
N SER A 258 5.40 15.34 11.82
CA SER A 258 4.26 15.58 12.74
C SER A 258 4.26 16.99 13.34
N ASP A 259 5.27 17.80 13.03
CA ASP A 259 5.46 19.17 13.49
C ASP A 259 5.72 20.11 12.32
N GLU A 260 5.33 21.38 12.48
CA GLU A 260 5.44 22.43 11.46
C GLU A 260 6.90 22.78 11.13
N ASP A 261 7.82 22.60 12.09
CA ASP A 261 9.26 22.89 11.93
C ASP A 261 10.02 21.76 11.20
N CYS A 262 9.32 20.70 10.76
CA CYS A 262 9.91 19.55 10.08
C CYS A 262 11.07 18.88 10.89
N ARG A 263 10.89 18.67 12.21
CA ARG A 263 11.92 18.10 13.13
C ARG A 263 11.69 16.64 13.52
N THR A 264 10.44 16.21 13.62
CA THR A 264 10.00 14.89 14.07
C THR A 264 9.41 14.12 12.89
N PRO A 265 10.19 13.25 12.23
CA PRO A 265 9.70 12.47 11.09
C PRO A 265 8.55 11.57 11.49
N ALA A 266 7.46 11.64 10.74
CA ALA A 266 6.29 10.77 10.84
C ALA A 266 6.29 9.68 9.75
N SER A 267 7.27 9.70 8.82
CA SER A 267 7.50 8.65 7.83
C SER A 267 9.00 8.46 7.54
N SER A 268 9.33 7.36 6.86
CA SER A 268 10.61 7.24 6.15
C SER A 268 10.62 8.16 4.92
N ALA A 269 11.80 8.31 4.30
CA ALA A 269 11.96 9.05 3.05
C ALA A 269 11.46 8.20 1.87
N VAL A 270 10.37 8.62 1.24
CA VAL A 270 9.71 7.89 0.14
C VAL A 270 10.07 8.52 -1.20
N LYS A 271 10.31 7.69 -2.22
CA LYS A 271 10.63 8.15 -3.58
C LYS A 271 9.52 9.00 -4.18
N GLY A 272 9.88 10.03 -4.95
CA GLY A 272 8.91 10.89 -5.64
C GLY A 272 7.98 10.11 -6.57
N THR A 273 8.45 9.05 -7.22
CA THR A 273 7.64 8.19 -8.09
C THR A 273 6.51 7.46 -7.36
N HIS A 274 6.65 7.18 -6.06
CA HIS A 274 5.62 6.49 -5.27
C HIS A 274 4.46 7.43 -4.90
N TRP A 275 4.65 8.74 -5.02
CA TRP A 275 3.62 9.75 -4.78
C TRP A 275 2.76 10.03 -6.00
N LEU A 276 3.05 9.42 -7.15
CA LEU A 276 2.33 9.68 -8.39
C LEU A 276 1.27 8.61 -8.65
N LEU A 277 0.08 9.08 -9.00
CA LEU A 277 -0.98 8.26 -9.58
C LEU A 277 -1.29 8.77 -10.97
N ALA A 278 -1.37 7.85 -11.92
CA ALA A 278 -1.74 8.19 -13.28
C ALA A 278 -2.69 7.18 -13.90
N GLU A 279 -3.67 7.68 -14.64
CA GLU A 279 -4.59 6.86 -15.41
C GLU A 279 -4.21 6.92 -16.90
N ALA A 280 -3.78 5.78 -17.42
CA ALA A 280 -3.46 5.64 -18.84
C ALA A 280 -4.61 4.92 -19.55
N ALA A 281 -5.53 5.67 -20.17
CA ALA A 281 -6.48 5.08 -21.10
C ALA A 281 -5.72 4.47 -22.28
N ARG A 282 -5.92 3.17 -22.54
CA ARG A 282 -5.48 2.56 -23.81
C ARG A 282 -6.30 3.20 -24.92
N GLY A 283 -5.63 3.83 -25.89
CA GLY A 283 -6.31 4.40 -27.04
C GLY A 283 -7.29 3.39 -27.65
N ARG A 284 -8.56 3.80 -27.83
CA ARG A 284 -9.42 3.16 -28.82
C ARG A 284 -8.75 3.34 -30.19
N PRO A 285 -8.70 2.32 -31.06
CA PRO A 285 -8.48 2.61 -32.47
C PRO A 285 -9.57 3.60 -32.91
N GLY A 286 -9.15 4.74 -33.46
CA GLY A 286 -10.04 5.84 -33.82
C GLY A 286 -11.14 5.39 -34.80
N PRO A 287 -12.32 6.03 -34.77
CA PRO A 287 -13.43 5.67 -35.64
C PRO A 287 -13.18 6.21 -37.05
N GLY A 288 -12.48 5.44 -37.86
CA GLY A 288 -12.38 5.67 -39.30
C GLY A 288 -13.33 4.75 -40.05
N HIS A 289 -14.62 5.08 -40.06
CA HIS A 289 -15.61 4.82 -41.13
C HIS A 289 -17.02 5.05 -40.57
N CYS A 290 -17.48 6.30 -40.66
CA CYS A 290 -18.90 6.60 -40.66
C CYS A 290 -19.52 6.01 -41.94
N GLY A 291 -20.10 4.82 -41.83
CA GLY A 291 -21.15 4.37 -42.74
C GLY A 291 -22.50 4.82 -42.17
N GLU A 292 -23.27 5.54 -42.98
CA GLU A 292 -24.57 6.12 -42.64
C GLU A 292 -25.59 5.13 -42.05
N PRO A 293 -26.55 5.62 -41.25
CA PRO A 293 -27.60 4.79 -40.68
C PRO A 293 -28.67 4.47 -41.74
N HIS A 294 -28.76 3.21 -42.17
CA HIS A 294 -29.96 2.73 -42.84
C HIS A 294 -31.11 2.67 -41.84
N ARG A 295 -32.13 3.48 -42.14
CA ARG A 295 -33.48 3.48 -41.58
C ARG A 295 -34.01 2.06 -41.37
N ALA A 296 -34.57 1.84 -40.19
CA ALA A 296 -35.56 0.80 -39.95
C ALA A 296 -36.76 0.98 -40.90
N LEU A 297 -37.15 -0.10 -41.56
CA LEU A 297 -38.49 -0.31 -42.08
C LEU A 297 -38.93 -1.70 -41.63
N ARG A 298 -39.87 -1.71 -40.68
CA ARG A 298 -40.79 -2.77 -40.24
C ARG A 298 -40.22 -4.15 -39.92
#